data_AF-A0A6B1EV12-F1
#
_entry.id   AF-A0A6B1EV12-F1
#
_cell.length_a   1.000
_cell.length_b   1.000
_cell.length_c   1.000
_cell.angle_alpha   90.00
_cell.angle_beta   90.00
_cell.angle_gamma   90.00
#
_symmetry.space_group_name_H-M   'P 1'
#
loop_
_entity.id
_entity.type
_entity.pdbx_description
1 polymer ?
#
loop_
_entity_poly.entity_id
_entity_poly.type
_entity_poly.pdbx_seq_one_letter_code
_entity_poly.pdbx_strand_id
1 'polypeptide(L)'
;MKILFFIILVIGLVMPGTLWAKNMALELDGETAIEVPNSDSLNPKNAITIEAWMNMSKPAGECLAKDWGGKRDYIFPEIVQNGKGLRFVLWPGTKILDVPGLEPNEWQHVAGVWDGKEMRVYIDGEEKGAAPFDAKELMATDASLYIGVGDSKSWFCKGALGGFLVVSVFG
;
A
#
# COMPACT_ATOMS: atom_id res chain seq x y z
N MET A 1 -2.43 32.77 -7.29
CA MET A 1 -3.48 31.73 -7.27
C MET A 1 -2.90 30.50 -7.96
N LYS A 2 -2.29 29.59 -7.20
CA LYS A 2 -1.70 28.36 -7.75
C LYS A 2 -2.84 27.37 -7.97
N ILE A 3 -3.10 27.03 -9.23
CA ILE A 3 -4.01 25.95 -9.61
C ILE A 3 -3.28 24.66 -9.25
N LEU A 4 -3.81 23.93 -8.25
CA LEU A 4 -3.29 22.63 -7.82
C LEU A 4 -3.75 21.59 -8.86
N PHE A 5 -2.81 21.00 -9.59
CA PHE A 5 -3.09 19.84 -10.44
C PHE A 5 -2.98 18.58 -9.58
N PHE A 6 -4.09 17.87 -9.38
CA PHE A 6 -4.11 16.56 -8.76
C PHE A 6 -3.81 15.51 -9.85
N ILE A 7 -2.68 14.81 -9.78
CA ILE A 7 -2.42 13.65 -10.64
C ILE A 7 -2.86 12.42 -9.84
N ILE A 8 -4.09 11.98 -10.07
CA ILE A 8 -4.59 10.69 -9.57
C ILE A 8 -4.13 9.64 -10.59
N LEU A 9 -3.19 8.76 -10.23
CA LEU A 9 -2.91 7.57 -11.04
C LEU A 9 -4.03 6.55 -10.80
N VAL A 10 -5.06 6.58 -11.64
CA VAL A 10 -6.07 5.52 -11.69
C VAL A 10 -5.53 4.41 -12.59
N ILE A 11 -5.12 3.27 -12.02
CA ILE A 11 -4.96 2.05 -12.81
C ILE A 11 -6.38 1.55 -13.14
N GLY A 12 -6.97 2.14 -14.17
CA GLY A 12 -8.28 1.76 -14.69
C GLY A 12 -8.14 0.60 -15.65
N LEU A 13 -8.77 -0.53 -15.34
CA LEU A 13 -8.97 -1.60 -16.32
C LEU A 13 -9.94 -1.06 -17.39
N VAL A 14 -9.43 -0.64 -18.55
CA VAL A 14 -10.27 -0.15 -19.65
C VAL A 14 -10.96 -1.35 -20.28
N MET A 15 -12.25 -1.55 -19.96
CA MET A 15 -13.11 -2.51 -20.64
C MET A 15 -14.15 -1.76 -21.48
N PRO A 16 -14.33 -2.11 -22.77
CA PRO A 16 -15.32 -1.43 -23.62
C PRO A 16 -16.75 -1.86 -23.23
N GLY A 17 -17.49 -0.99 -22.55
CA GLY A 17 -18.94 -1.13 -22.33
C GLY A 17 -19.45 -0.53 -21.03
N THR A 18 -20.72 -0.09 -21.01
CA THR A 18 -21.44 0.27 -19.77
C THR A 18 -21.75 -1.00 -18.97
N LEU A 19 -20.85 -1.34 -18.04
CA LEU A 19 -21.06 -2.34 -16.99
C LEU A 19 -21.22 -1.62 -15.64
N TRP A 20 -22.37 -1.78 -15.01
CA TRP A 20 -22.58 -1.37 -13.62
C TRP A 20 -21.94 -2.43 -12.72
N ALA A 21 -20.63 -2.36 -12.51
CA ALA A 21 -19.98 -3.25 -11.55
C ALA A 21 -20.17 -2.68 -10.14
N LYS A 22 -21.15 -3.22 -9.39
CA LYS A 22 -21.13 -3.12 -7.93
C LYS A 22 -20.05 -4.10 -7.45
N ASN A 23 -18.95 -3.58 -6.91
CA ASN A 23 -17.87 -4.32 -6.24
C ASN A 23 -16.87 -5.04 -7.18
N MET A 24 -15.97 -4.28 -7.82
CA MET A 24 -14.76 -4.87 -8.41
C MET A 24 -13.69 -5.02 -7.32
N ALA A 25 -13.17 -6.24 -7.18
CA ALA A 25 -12.01 -6.55 -6.35
C ALA A 25 -10.98 -7.33 -7.17
N LEU A 26 -9.70 -7.06 -6.90
CA LEU A 26 -8.58 -7.87 -7.32
C LEU A 26 -8.40 -9.02 -6.32
N GLU A 27 -8.53 -10.26 -6.79
CA GLU A 27 -8.24 -11.44 -6.00
C GLU A 27 -6.73 -11.74 -6.03
N LEU A 28 -6.15 -11.94 -4.85
CA LEU A 28 -4.78 -12.38 -4.63
C LEU A 28 -4.82 -13.85 -4.22
N ASP A 29 -4.30 -14.73 -5.07
CA ASP A 29 -4.31 -16.18 -4.87
C ASP A 29 -3.24 -16.68 -3.88
N GLY A 30 -2.23 -15.85 -3.61
CA GLY A 30 -1.07 -16.18 -2.79
C GLY A 30 0.09 -16.84 -3.57
N GLU A 31 0.05 -16.78 -4.90
CA GLU A 31 1.01 -17.41 -5.81
C GLU A 31 1.45 -16.47 -6.95
N THR A 32 0.53 -15.63 -7.43
CA THR A 32 0.75 -14.65 -8.49
C THR A 32 0.74 -13.23 -7.94
N ALA A 33 1.37 -12.33 -8.68
CA ALA A 33 1.48 -10.92 -8.32
C ALA A 33 1.34 -10.04 -9.56
N ILE A 34 0.88 -8.81 -9.34
CA ILE A 34 0.90 -7.77 -10.38
C ILE A 34 2.19 -7.00 -10.25
N GLU A 35 2.92 -6.89 -11.36
CA GLU A 35 4.05 -5.98 -11.48
C GLU A 35 3.61 -4.66 -12.11
N VAL A 36 3.93 -3.56 -11.46
CA VAL A 36 3.78 -2.21 -11.97
C VAL A 36 5.18 -1.63 -12.21
N PRO A 37 5.60 -1.42 -13.47
CA PRO A 37 6.90 -0.87 -13.78
C PRO A 37 7.14 0.48 -13.09
N ASN A 38 8.40 0.72 -12.71
CA ASN A 38 8.77 1.99 -12.08
C ASN A 38 8.37 3.21 -12.92
N SER A 39 7.94 4.27 -12.23
CA SER A 39 7.70 5.60 -12.80
C SER A 39 7.93 6.65 -11.72
N ASP A 40 8.13 7.91 -12.11
CA ASP A 40 8.35 9.00 -11.16
C ASP A 40 7.18 9.17 -10.16
N SER A 41 5.95 8.89 -10.59
CA SER A 41 4.76 8.92 -9.72
C SER A 41 4.77 7.84 -8.63
N LEU A 42 5.61 6.82 -8.74
CA LEU A 42 5.80 5.78 -7.71
C LEU A 42 6.99 6.08 -6.80
N ASN A 43 7.55 7.29 -6.87
CA ASN A 43 8.72 7.72 -6.11
C ASN A 43 8.40 9.00 -5.30
N PRO A 44 7.46 8.94 -4.35
CA PRO A 44 7.15 10.08 -3.48
C PRO A 44 8.37 10.54 -2.70
N LYS A 45 8.47 11.84 -2.43
CA LYS A 45 9.59 12.44 -1.69
C LYS A 45 9.18 13.05 -0.36
N ASN A 46 8.12 13.85 -0.36
CA ASN A 46 7.78 14.71 0.78
C ASN A 46 6.65 14.15 1.65
N ALA A 47 5.78 13.33 1.07
CA ALA A 47 4.69 12.65 1.75
C ALA A 47 4.18 11.49 0.90
N ILE A 48 3.53 10.52 1.54
CA ILE A 48 2.91 9.37 0.89
C ILE A 48 1.64 8.98 1.63
N THR A 49 0.60 8.61 0.89
CA THR A 49 -0.55 7.87 1.41
C THR A 49 -0.80 6.68 0.53
N ILE A 50 -0.91 5.49 1.12
CA ILE A 50 -1.30 4.26 0.46
C ILE A 50 -2.57 3.77 1.13
N GLU A 51 -3.67 3.65 0.38
CA GLU A 51 -4.94 3.16 0.89
C GLU A 51 -5.59 2.12 -0.02
N ALA A 52 -6.36 1.22 0.58
CA ALA A 52 -7.14 0.20 -0.12
C ALA A 52 -8.29 -0.29 0.77
N TRP A 53 -9.38 -0.76 0.18
CA TRP A 53 -10.22 -1.75 0.86
C TRP A 53 -9.56 -3.12 0.73
N MET A 54 -9.59 -3.91 1.79
CA MET A 54 -9.00 -5.24 1.78
C MET A 54 -9.83 -6.23 2.59
N ASN A 55 -9.79 -7.49 2.16
CA ASN A 55 -10.29 -8.65 2.88
C ASN A 55 -9.24 -9.75 2.79
N MET A 56 -8.54 -10.03 3.89
CA MET A 56 -7.37 -10.93 3.88
C MET A 56 -7.63 -12.23 4.64
N SER A 57 -7.18 -13.33 4.04
CA SER A 57 -7.39 -14.69 4.57
C SER A 57 -6.10 -15.33 5.10
N LYS A 58 -4.93 -14.88 4.61
CA LYS A 58 -3.63 -15.39 5.08
C LYS A 58 -3.10 -14.54 6.24
N PRO A 59 -2.53 -15.15 7.29
CA PRO A 59 -2.12 -14.44 8.50
C PRO A 59 -0.79 -13.66 8.38
N ALA A 60 -0.17 -13.64 7.20
CA ALA A 60 1.07 -12.92 6.93
C ALA A 60 1.29 -12.74 5.43
N GLY A 61 1.97 -11.66 5.05
CA GLY A 61 2.42 -11.40 3.69
C GLY A 61 2.33 -9.93 3.29
N GLU A 62 3.11 -9.54 2.29
CA GLU A 62 3.09 -8.18 1.74
C GLU A 62 2.06 -8.10 0.61
N CYS A 63 1.05 -7.25 0.79
CA CYS A 63 0.01 -7.08 -0.21
C CYS A 63 0.37 -6.00 -1.23
N LEU A 64 1.25 -5.07 -0.87
CA LEU A 64 1.84 -4.09 -1.79
C LEU A 64 3.21 -3.64 -1.29
N ALA A 65 4.20 -3.72 -2.17
CA ALA A 65 5.59 -3.41 -1.84
C ALA A 65 6.37 -2.88 -3.04
N LYS A 66 7.20 -1.85 -2.80
CA LYS A 66 8.19 -1.34 -3.75
C LYS A 66 9.58 -1.57 -3.16
N ASP A 67 9.93 -2.83 -2.99
CA ASP A 67 11.15 -3.24 -2.31
C ASP A 67 11.89 -4.40 -2.99
N TRP A 68 11.58 -4.66 -4.27
CA TRP A 68 12.07 -5.83 -4.98
C TRP A 68 13.58 -5.78 -5.32
N GLY A 69 14.26 -6.91 -5.10
CA GLY A 69 15.67 -7.09 -5.41
C GLY A 69 16.58 -6.37 -4.40
N GLY A 70 16.14 -6.20 -3.16
CA GLY A 70 16.86 -5.49 -2.10
C GLY A 70 16.87 -3.95 -2.25
N LYS A 71 16.17 -3.42 -3.24
CA LYS A 71 15.83 -1.98 -3.32
C LYS A 71 14.77 -1.71 -2.26
N ARG A 72 14.72 -0.54 -1.63
CA ARG A 72 13.94 -0.35 -0.40
C ARG A 72 13.30 1.03 -0.36
N ASP A 73 12.02 1.12 -0.74
CA ASP A 73 11.27 2.39 -0.76
C ASP A 73 10.11 2.42 0.24
N TYR A 74 9.11 1.58 0.04
CA TYR A 74 7.94 1.49 0.91
C TYR A 74 7.20 0.15 0.81
N ILE A 75 6.52 -0.23 1.89
CA ILE A 75 5.65 -1.42 1.98
C ILE A 75 4.39 -1.03 2.75
N PHE A 76 3.22 -1.19 2.14
CA PHE A 76 1.92 -1.13 2.83
C PHE A 76 0.77 -1.57 1.93
N PRO A 77 -0.16 -2.43 2.37
CA PRO A 77 -0.17 -3.10 3.67
C PRO A 77 0.68 -4.37 3.67
N GLU A 78 1.45 -4.59 4.75
CA GLU A 78 1.96 -5.91 5.11
C GLU A 78 1.12 -6.49 6.26
N ILE A 79 0.64 -7.73 6.11
CA ILE A 79 -0.09 -8.46 7.15
C ILE A 79 0.89 -9.03 8.17
N VAL A 80 0.65 -8.73 9.44
CA VAL A 80 1.46 -9.18 10.57
C VAL A 80 0.56 -9.67 11.72
N GLN A 81 1.17 -10.03 12.86
CA GLN A 81 0.45 -10.40 14.09
C GLN A 81 -0.58 -11.52 13.88
N ASN A 82 -0.22 -12.53 13.07
CA ASN A 82 -1.09 -13.66 12.75
C ASN A 82 -2.44 -13.24 12.13
N GLY A 83 -2.41 -12.29 11.19
CA GLY A 83 -3.59 -11.78 10.49
C GLY A 83 -4.37 -10.72 11.25
N LYS A 84 -3.83 -10.22 12.37
CA LYS A 84 -4.51 -9.28 13.27
C LYS A 84 -3.89 -7.89 13.34
N GLY A 85 -2.87 -7.64 12.53
CA GLY A 85 -2.20 -6.36 12.47
C GLY A 85 -1.69 -6.03 11.09
N LEU A 86 -1.39 -4.75 10.91
CA LEU A 86 -0.79 -4.19 9.71
C LEU A 86 0.58 -3.62 10.05
N ARG A 87 1.48 -3.70 9.07
CA ARG A 87 2.78 -3.06 9.09
C ARG A 87 2.90 -2.07 7.93
N PHE A 88 3.37 -0.88 8.27
CA PHE A 88 3.78 0.16 7.32
C PHE A 88 5.29 0.35 7.42
N VAL A 89 6.00 0.19 6.31
CA VAL A 89 7.47 0.37 6.25
C VAL A 89 7.82 1.48 5.28
N LEU A 90 8.71 2.37 5.70
CA LEU A 90 9.27 3.44 4.88
C LEU A 90 10.79 3.50 5.01
N TRP A 91 11.44 3.93 3.93
CA TRP A 91 12.88 4.26 3.91
C TRP A 91 13.09 5.76 3.62
N PRO A 92 14.18 6.38 4.11
CA PRO A 92 15.44 5.79 4.60
C PRO A 92 15.40 5.25 6.05
N GLY A 93 16.36 4.38 6.38
CA GLY A 93 16.62 3.93 7.75
C GLY A 93 15.73 2.79 8.27
N THR A 94 14.93 2.15 7.40
CA THR A 94 13.96 1.11 7.75
C THR A 94 13.06 1.52 8.92
N LYS A 95 12.14 2.44 8.65
CA LYS A 95 11.15 2.86 9.63
C LYS A 95 9.93 1.95 9.55
N ILE A 96 9.59 1.30 10.67
CA ILE A 96 8.47 0.36 10.78
C ILE A 96 7.43 0.92 11.75
N LEU A 97 6.16 0.84 11.37
CA LEU A 97 5.01 1.06 12.23
C LEU A 97 4.07 -0.15 12.15
N ASP A 98 4.00 -0.91 13.25
CA ASP A 98 3.07 -2.03 13.41
C ASP A 98 1.86 -1.58 14.22
N VAL A 99 0.66 -1.88 13.74
CA VAL A 99 -0.60 -1.57 14.44
C VAL A 99 -1.51 -2.79 14.53
N PRO A 100 -2.30 -2.93 15.61
CA PRO A 100 -3.31 -3.98 15.73
C PRO A 100 -4.63 -3.57 15.07
N GLY A 101 -5.60 -4.49 15.04
CA GLY A 101 -7.01 -4.18 14.74
C GLY A 101 -7.46 -4.56 13.33
N LEU A 102 -6.64 -5.32 12.60
CA LEU A 102 -7.08 -6.01 11.39
C LEU A 102 -7.90 -7.25 11.80
N GLU A 103 -9.00 -7.49 11.11
CA GLU A 103 -9.83 -8.67 11.27
C GLU A 103 -9.77 -9.52 9.99
N PRO A 104 -9.38 -10.80 10.09
CA PRO A 104 -9.25 -11.66 8.92
C PRO A 104 -10.62 -12.03 8.35
N ASN A 105 -10.68 -12.15 7.02
CA ASN A 105 -11.90 -12.47 6.25
C ASN A 105 -13.00 -11.40 6.31
N GLU A 106 -12.70 -10.18 6.77
CA GLU A 106 -13.63 -9.04 6.77
C GLU A 106 -13.14 -7.93 5.84
N TRP A 107 -14.08 -7.22 5.22
CA TRP A 107 -13.74 -6.05 4.41
C TRP A 107 -13.47 -4.86 5.32
N GLN A 108 -12.27 -4.31 5.24
CA GLN A 108 -11.86 -3.13 5.99
C GLN A 108 -11.13 -2.14 5.10
N HIS A 109 -11.33 -0.85 5.34
CA HIS A 109 -10.56 0.19 4.68
C HIS A 109 -9.27 0.45 5.46
N VAL A 110 -8.13 0.43 4.79
CA VAL A 110 -6.83 0.67 5.43
C VAL A 110 -6.10 1.81 4.76
N ALA A 111 -5.37 2.62 5.54
CA ALA A 111 -4.53 3.67 5.00
C ALA A 111 -3.23 3.82 5.82
N GLY A 112 -2.09 3.80 5.13
CA GLY A 112 -0.78 4.15 5.67
C GLY A 112 -0.38 5.53 5.17
N VAL A 113 -0.11 6.45 6.08
CA VAL A 113 0.14 7.88 5.77
C VAL A 113 1.46 8.31 6.38
N TRP A 114 2.27 9.04 5.61
CA TRP A 114 3.37 9.84 6.13
C TRP A 114 3.32 11.24 5.55
N ASP A 115 3.31 12.24 6.43
CA ASP A 115 3.09 13.65 6.10
C ASP A 115 4.39 14.48 6.00
N GLY A 116 5.54 13.81 5.96
CA GLY A 116 6.87 14.43 6.04
C GLY A 116 7.47 14.40 7.45
N LYS A 117 6.69 14.10 8.49
CA LYS A 117 7.15 14.12 9.89
C LYS A 117 6.67 12.94 10.72
N GLU A 118 5.46 12.44 10.47
CA GLU A 118 4.84 11.40 11.27
C GLU A 118 4.17 10.35 10.37
N MET A 119 4.40 9.09 10.69
CA MET A 119 3.69 7.95 10.11
C MET A 119 2.42 7.69 10.89
N ARG A 120 1.33 7.34 10.21
CA ARG A 120 0.05 6.93 10.80
C ARG A 120 -0.53 5.76 10.03
N VAL A 121 -1.24 4.88 10.72
CA VAL A 121 -2.05 3.82 10.09
C VAL A 121 -3.48 3.91 10.57
N TYR A 122 -4.41 3.83 9.63
CA TYR A 122 -5.84 3.85 9.86
C TYR A 122 -6.46 2.53 9.43
N ILE A 123 -7.45 2.05 10.20
CA ILE A 123 -8.35 0.95 9.84
C ILE A 123 -9.78 1.42 10.05
N ASP A 124 -10.60 1.34 9.01
CA ASP A 124 -11.98 1.85 8.94
C ASP A 124 -12.11 3.33 9.35
N GLY A 125 -11.08 4.12 9.02
CA GLY A 125 -10.99 5.55 9.33
C GLY A 125 -10.56 5.87 10.77
N GLU A 126 -10.37 4.87 11.62
CA GLU A 126 -9.85 5.04 12.98
C GLU A 126 -8.32 4.92 12.99
N GLU A 127 -7.62 5.86 13.61
CA GLU A 127 -6.16 5.80 13.79
C GLU A 127 -5.80 4.68 14.76
N LYS A 128 -5.05 3.68 14.28
CA LYS A 128 -4.59 2.54 15.09
C LYS A 128 -3.18 2.72 15.66
N GLY A 129 -2.44 3.69 15.15
CA GLY A 129 -1.13 4.05 15.68
C GLY A 129 -0.43 5.13 14.85
N ALA A 130 0.55 5.76 15.49
CA ALA A 130 1.41 6.78 14.90
C ALA A 130 2.85 6.63 15.39
N ALA A 131 3.81 7.07 14.57
CA ALA A 131 5.22 7.10 14.95
C ALA A 131 5.96 8.26 14.26
N PRO A 132 6.83 8.99 14.99
CA PRO A 132 7.62 10.06 14.37
C PRO A 132 8.61 9.48 13.35
N PHE A 133 8.71 10.14 12.21
CA PHE A 133 9.65 9.87 11.14
C PHE A 133 10.02 11.19 10.43
N ASP A 134 11.00 11.90 10.99
CA ASP A 134 11.48 13.19 10.48
C ASP A 134 12.57 12.98 9.40
N ALA A 135 12.21 12.28 8.33
CA ALA A 135 13.07 12.12 7.18
C ALA A 135 12.99 13.37 6.28
N LYS A 136 14.14 13.83 5.78
CA LYS A 136 14.18 14.94 4.82
C LYS A 136 13.42 14.62 3.52
N GLU A 137 13.56 13.40 3.05
CA GLU A 137 12.84 12.84 1.90
C GLU A 137 12.77 11.31 2.03
N LEU A 138 11.77 10.70 1.39
CA LEU A 138 11.76 9.24 1.21
C LEU A 138 12.82 8.78 0.22
N MET A 139 13.28 7.56 0.47
CA MET A 139 14.07 6.81 -0.50
C MET A 139 13.22 6.54 -1.75
N ALA A 140 13.86 6.60 -2.91
CA ALA A 140 13.27 6.27 -4.18
C ALA A 140 14.24 5.40 -4.96
N THR A 141 13.71 4.36 -5.59
CA THR A 141 14.49 3.41 -6.38
C THR A 141 13.80 3.15 -7.73
N ASP A 142 14.55 2.51 -8.61
CA ASP A 142 14.05 1.98 -9.87
C ASP A 142 13.41 0.58 -9.71
N ALA A 143 13.03 0.16 -8.49
CA ALA A 143 12.28 -1.08 -8.27
C ALA A 143 10.88 -1.01 -8.92
N SER A 144 10.40 -2.12 -9.47
CA SER A 144 8.97 -2.24 -9.77
C SER A 144 8.17 -2.26 -8.47
N LEU A 145 6.95 -1.73 -8.52
CA LEU A 145 5.96 -1.91 -7.46
C LEU A 145 5.27 -3.25 -7.70
N TYR A 146 5.15 -4.07 -6.65
CA TYR A 146 4.41 -5.32 -6.69
C TYR A 146 3.14 -5.24 -5.85
N ILE A 147 2.08 -5.86 -6.34
CA ILE A 147 0.83 -6.08 -5.60
C ILE A 147 0.65 -7.60 -5.46
N GLY A 148 0.48 -8.06 -4.22
CA GLY A 148 0.34 -9.47 -3.85
C GLY A 148 1.61 -10.14 -3.33
N VAL A 149 2.79 -9.50 -3.45
CA VAL A 149 4.08 -10.03 -2.98
C VAL A 149 5.06 -8.92 -2.59
N GLY A 150 6.01 -9.26 -1.72
CA GLY A 150 7.17 -8.45 -1.31
C GLY A 150 8.48 -8.79 -2.02
N ASP A 151 9.62 -8.41 -1.43
CA ASP A 151 11.00 -8.67 -1.92
C ASP A 151 11.35 -10.16 -2.18
N SER A 152 10.52 -11.10 -1.71
CA SER A 152 10.70 -12.52 -2.01
C SER A 152 9.42 -13.20 -2.48
N LYS A 153 9.58 -14.14 -3.43
CA LYS A 153 8.52 -15.04 -3.93
C LYS A 153 7.97 -16.01 -2.87
N SER A 154 8.26 -15.83 -1.60
CA SER A 154 7.68 -16.61 -0.50
C SER A 154 6.76 -15.80 0.41
N TRP A 155 6.75 -14.47 0.26
CA TRP A 155 6.02 -13.56 1.17
C TRP A 155 4.74 -12.99 0.55
N PHE A 156 3.98 -13.87 -0.10
CA PHE A 156 2.71 -13.51 -0.73
C PHE A 156 1.60 -13.20 0.27
N CYS A 157 0.74 -12.25 -0.11
CA CYS A 157 -0.54 -11.97 0.52
C CYS A 157 -1.66 -12.75 -0.20
N LYS A 158 -2.74 -13.11 0.51
CA LYS A 158 -3.88 -13.84 -0.05
C LYS A 158 -5.21 -13.30 0.49
N GLY A 159 -6.13 -13.01 -0.42
CA GLY A 159 -7.40 -12.36 -0.13
C GLY A 159 -7.84 -11.48 -1.30
N ALA A 160 -8.63 -10.46 -1.03
CA ALA A 160 -9.16 -9.54 -2.03
C ALA A 160 -8.79 -8.09 -1.71
N LEU A 161 -8.38 -7.34 -2.72
CA LEU A 161 -8.21 -5.89 -2.66
C LEU A 161 -9.34 -5.23 -3.45
N GLY A 162 -10.10 -4.35 -2.81
CA GLY A 162 -11.26 -3.67 -3.36
C GLY A 162 -11.06 -2.17 -3.38
N GLY A 163 -11.80 -1.49 -4.26
CA GLY A 163 -11.69 -0.04 -4.40
C GLY A 163 -10.31 0.40 -4.91
N PHE A 164 -10.21 1.67 -5.25
CA PHE A 164 -9.02 2.26 -5.85
C PHE A 164 -7.83 2.13 -4.91
N LEU A 165 -6.78 1.42 -5.33
CA LEU A 165 -5.47 1.56 -4.71
C LEU A 165 -4.97 2.97 -5.03
N VAL A 166 -5.02 3.87 -4.06
CA VAL A 166 -4.53 5.23 -4.22
C VAL A 166 -3.18 5.32 -3.54
N VAL A 167 -2.12 5.42 -4.34
CA VAL A 167 -0.84 5.97 -3.88
C VAL A 167 -0.92 7.49 -4.13
N SER A 168 -1.38 8.24 -3.14
CA SER A 168 -1.36 9.71 -3.23
C SER A 168 0.04 10.20 -2.87
N VAL A 169 0.74 10.72 -3.88
CA VAL A 169 2.02 11.41 -3.74
C VAL A 169 1.73 12.90 -3.63
N PHE A 170 1.96 13.49 -2.45
CA PHE A 170 1.95 14.95 -2.33
C PHE A 170 3.36 15.47 -2.64
N GLY A 171 3.45 16.30 -3.68
CA GLY A 171 4.66 16.99 -4.12
C GLY A 171 4.82 18.34 -3.43
#